data_AF-A0A821M4U3-F1
#
_entry.id   AF-A0A821M4U3-F1
#
_cell.length_a   1.000
_cell.length_b   1.000
_cell.length_c   1.000
_cell.angle_alpha   90.00
_cell.angle_beta   90.00
_cell.angle_gamma   90.00
#
_symmetry.space_group_name_H-M   'P 1'
#
loop_
_entity.id
_entity.type
_entity.pdbx_description
1 polymer ?
#
loop_
_entity_poly.entity_id
_entity_poly.type
_entity_poly.pdbx_seq_one_letter_code
_entity_poly.pdbx_strand_id
1 'polypeptide(L)' 'MSKHYNKDERFVPFMEKIANEIVNRVRQTINIRTLLSSNTLSEAKNICYQAKQLLLQWKIEYQNTR' A
#
# COMPACT_ATOMS: atom_id res chain seq x y z
N MET A 1 -3.05 -9.80 27.53
CA MET A 1 -2.23 -9.01 26.59
C MET A 1 -2.96 -9.04 25.25
N SER A 2 -3.31 -7.99 24.51
CA SER A 2 -2.94 -6.59 24.52
C SER A 2 -4.13 -5.82 23.94
N LYS A 3 -4.97 -5.21 24.79
CA LYS A 3 -6.14 -4.40 24.35
C LYS A 3 -5.80 -2.90 24.20
N HIS A 4 -4.53 -2.53 24.43
CA HIS A 4 -4.07 -1.14 24.48
C HIS A 4 -3.26 -0.71 23.24
N TYR A 5 -2.98 -1.59 22.27
CA TYR A 5 -2.20 -1.21 21.09
C TYR A 5 -3.00 -0.36 20.08
N ASN A 6 -4.30 -0.62 19.93
CA ASN A 6 -5.10 -0.04 18.85
C ASN A 6 -5.60 1.40 19.08
N LYS A 7 -5.16 2.10 20.15
CA LYS A 7 -5.68 3.45 20.46
C LYS A 7 -4.63 4.46 20.90
N ASP A 8 -3.36 4.10 20.80
CA ASP A 8 -2.29 5.05 21.09
C ASP A 8 -2.14 5.97 19.88
N GLU A 9 -2.63 7.22 19.98
CA GLU A 9 -2.46 8.28 18.96
C GLU A 9 -0.98 8.44 18.54
N ARG A 10 -0.06 7.98 19.40
CA ARG A 10 1.38 7.88 19.17
C ARG A 10 1.77 6.95 18.01
N PHE A 11 0.89 6.04 17.57
CA PHE A 11 1.12 5.17 16.41
C PHE A 11 0.67 5.79 15.09
N VAL A 12 -0.12 6.88 15.11
CA VAL A 12 -0.58 7.56 13.88
C VAL A 12 0.60 7.97 12.99
N PRO A 13 1.67 8.62 13.50
CA PRO A 13 2.82 9.00 12.67
C PRO A 13 3.58 7.79 12.09
N PHE A 14 3.54 6.64 12.78
CA PHE A 14 4.16 5.41 12.31
C PHE A 14 3.35 4.79 11.17
N MET A 15 2.03 4.72 11.32
CA MET A 15 1.13 4.26 10.27
C MET A 15 1.17 5.17 9.04
N GLU A 16 1.28 6.49 9.22
CA GLU A 16 1.49 7.43 8.11
C GLU A 16 2.82 7.20 7.37
N LYS A 17 3.90 6.88 8.09
CA LYS A 17 5.19 6.51 7.46
C LYS A 17 5.05 5.25 6.62
N ILE A 18 4.41 4.20 7.14
CA ILE A 18 4.21 2.97 6.38
C ILE A 18 3.30 3.22 5.16
N ALA A 19 2.25 4.03 5.32
CA ALA A 19 1.38 4.42 4.22
C ALA A 19 2.17 5.13 3.10
N ASN A 20 3.02 6.08 3.46
CA ASN A 20 3.88 6.78 2.53
C ASN A 20 4.85 5.83 1.80
N GLU A 21 5.42 4.85 2.50
CA GLU A 21 6.33 3.89 1.90
C GLU A 21 5.63 2.94 0.92
N ILE A 22 4.43 2.46 1.27
CA ILE A 22 3.58 1.67 0.38
C ILE A 22 3.21 2.46 -0.88
N VAL A 23 2.80 3.72 -0.72
CA VAL A 23 2.45 4.59 -1.86
C VAL A 23 3.67 4.83 -2.75
N ASN A 24 4.84 5.10 -2.18
CA ASN A 24 6.07 5.29 -2.94
C ASN A 24 6.45 4.03 -3.73
N ARG A 25 6.33 2.85 -3.12
CA ARG A 25 6.61 1.57 -3.77
C ARG A 25 5.63 1.27 -4.89
N VAL A 26 4.34 1.54 -4.69
CA VAL A 26 3.32 1.40 -5.73
C VAL A 26 3.58 2.36 -6.87
N ARG A 27 3.92 3.63 -6.58
CA ARG A 27 4.24 4.64 -7.60
C ARG A 27 5.43 4.25 -8.47
N GLN A 28 6.47 3.67 -7.87
CA GLN A 28 7.63 3.16 -8.62
C GLN A 28 7.27 1.94 -9.47
N THR A 29 6.48 1.02 -8.92
CA THR A 29 6.06 -0.22 -9.59
C THR A 29 5.12 0.06 -10.78
N ILE A 30 4.17 1.00 -10.64
CA ILE A 30 3.23 1.41 -11.71
C ILE A 30 3.79 2.62 -12.48
N ASN A 31 5.11 2.71 -12.66
CA ASN A 31 5.64 3.65 -13.63
C ASN A 31 5.20 3.21 -15.03
N ILE A 32 4.22 3.90 -15.60
CA ILE A 32 3.51 3.52 -16.84
C ILE A 32 4.48 3.25 -17.99
N ARG A 33 5.54 4.07 -18.11
CA ARG A 33 6.53 3.93 -19.16
C ARG A 33 7.27 2.60 -19.05
N THR A 34 7.77 2.27 -17.86
CA THR A 34 8.52 1.02 -17.64
C THR A 34 7.58 -0.18 -17.64
N LEU A 35 6.40 -0.04 -17.02
CA LEU A 35 5.41 -1.11 -16.87
C LEU A 35 4.94 -1.65 -18.23
N LEU A 36 4.70 -0.78 -19.20
CA LEU A 36 4.24 -1.16 -20.53
C LEU A 36 5.38 -1.51 -21.49
N SER A 37 6.59 -1.02 -21.24
CA SER A 37 7.76 -1.34 -22.08
C SER A 37 8.42 -2.66 -21.71
N SER A 38 8.36 -3.08 -20.44
CA SER A 38 9.05 -4.27 -19.95
C SER A 38 8.16 -5.50 -19.77
N ASN A 39 6.84 -5.35 -19.83
CA ASN A 39 5.90 -6.43 -19.55
C ASN A 39 4.83 -6.55 -20.63
N THR A 40 4.26 -7.74 -20.76
CA THR A 40 3.06 -7.94 -21.56
C THR A 40 1.86 -7.19 -20.96
N LEU A 41 0.86 -6.90 -21.79
CA LEU A 41 -0.34 -6.18 -21.35
C LEU A 41 -1.09 -6.90 -20.21
N SER A 42 -1.03 -8.24 -20.19
CA SER A 42 -1.61 -9.09 -19.14
C SER A 42 -0.85 -8.95 -17.82
N GLU A 43 0.48 -9.00 -17.87
CA GLU A 43 1.34 -8.82 -16.69
C GLU A 43 1.22 -7.41 -16.11
N ALA A 44 1.23 -6.38 -16.96
CA ALA A 44 1.00 -5.00 -16.54
C ALA A 44 -0.35 -4.83 -15.83
N LYS A 45 -1.42 -5.45 -16.35
CA LYS A 45 -2.75 -5.46 -15.72
C LYS A 45 -2.73 -6.17 -14.37
N ASN A 46 -2.03 -7.29 -14.26
CA ASN A 46 -1.89 -8.03 -13.00
C ASN A 46 -1.12 -7.22 -11.95
N ILE A 47 -0.02 -6.55 -12.33
CA ILE A 47 0.75 -5.67 -11.46
C ILE A 47 -0.12 -4.52 -10.93
N CYS A 48 -0.88 -3.87 -11.82
CA CYS A 48 -1.85 -2.84 -11.41
C CYS A 48 -2.91 -3.38 -10.45
N TYR A 49 -3.42 -4.58 -10.70
CA TYR A 49 -4.40 -5.23 -9.82
C TYR A 49 -3.82 -5.49 -8.42
N GLN A 50 -2.63 -6.08 -8.34
CA GLN A 50 -1.96 -6.37 -7.06
C GLN A 50 -1.66 -5.10 -6.28
N ALA A 51 -1.16 -4.05 -6.95
CA ALA A 51 -0.89 -2.77 -6.32
C ALA A 51 -2.18 -2.12 -5.77
N LYS A 52 -3.31 -2.24 -6.49
CA LYS A 52 -4.61 -1.82 -5.99
C LYS A 52 -5.03 -2.60 -4.75
N GLN A 53 -4.90 -3.94 -4.76
CA GLN A 53 -5.24 -4.77 -3.60
C GLN A 53 -4.39 -4.42 -2.38
N LEU A 54 -3.09 -4.17 -2.57
CA LEU A 54 -2.20 -3.76 -1.49
C LEU A 54 -2.65 -2.44 -0.83
N LEU A 55 -3.01 -1.43 -1.63
CA LEU A 55 -3.51 -0.15 -1.11
C LEU A 55 -4.85 -0.30 -0.37
N LEU A 56 -5.74 -1.15 -0.88
CA LEU A 56 -7.02 -1.44 -0.23
C LEU A 56 -6.82 -2.17 1.10
N GLN A 57 -5.95 -3.17 1.13
CA GLN A 57 -5.62 -3.90 2.36
C GLN A 57 -5.01 -2.94 3.39
N TRP A 58 -4.05 -2.11 2.98
CA TRP A 58 -3.43 -1.13 3.87
C TRP A 58 -4.45 -0.16 4.48
N LYS A 59 -5.42 0.31 3.67
CA LYS A 59 -6.53 1.14 4.16
C LYS A 59 -7.36 0.42 5.23
N ILE A 60 -7.68 -0.86 5.02
CA ILE A 60 -8.43 -1.67 5.99
C ILE A 60 -7.64 -1.79 7.30
N GLU A 61 -6.35 -2.11 7.23
CA GLU A 61 -5.49 -2.19 8.43
C GLU A 61 -5.41 -0.86 9.18
N TYR A 62 -5.30 0.25 8.44
CA TYR A 62 -5.32 1.59 9.03
C TYR A 62 -6.64 1.88 9.75
N GLN A 63 -7.78 1.50 9.16
CA GLN A 63 -9.10 1.68 9.79
C GLN A 63 -9.29 0.78 11.01
N ASN A 64 -8.75 -0.44 11.01
CA ASN A 64 -8.81 -1.35 12.16
C ASN A 64 -7.94 -0.90 13.35
N THR A 65 -6.95 -0.05 13.07
CA THR A 65 -6.01 0.52 14.06
C THR A 65 -6.55 1.83 14.67
N ARG A 66 -7.68 2.36 14.20
CA ARG A 66 -8.31 3.60 14.66
C ARG A 66 -9.59 3.31 15.45
#